data_AF-W6TLM4-F1
#
_entry.id   AF-W6TLM4-F1
#
_cell.length_a   1.000
_cell.length_b   1.000
_cell.length_c   1.000
_cell.angle_alpha   90.00
_cell.angle_beta   90.00
_cell.angle_gamma   90.00
#
_symmetry.space_group_name_H-M   'P 1'
#
loop_
_entity.id
_entity.type
_entity.pdbx_description
1 polymer ?
#
loop_
_entity_poly.entity_id
_entity_poly.type
_entity_poly.pdbx_seq_one_letter_code
_entity_poly.pdbx_strand_id
1 'polypeptide(L)'
;MDLINDLKSAKIITDNEGARISNFLNKQTTQHPLSPLNTLYYFFLNRDSEEINTNVGIVVVAEESAPLSSDEQNSKEVIAFLEILLKYELIDGDINRKLHEVLKHSILNEFYILHLANELLKLQETFTTENQLEFAQTLNQSFSNHLIAGMLDHEEQQRLQADITENKVQSYFDFFKYSRFCKILDLLQYPDGHEKLLADLTEIINTLTYTIFKIEEITFSTSDFSGIPVHHPKKWTININTGEEIHQFEYSVIFISEIPELKRGYDQTLVKNILQSVNSLLADFNCSYRFTSLISKLPGLLFPEHNHKLIICRVDRENYQIFDFCNLEKRFLYNDPSLNFQLPLSYKHIAYTIHHFKESGIFSNLSEAEVTKHFADVYKKKHHIPAEILTDFPELVIPVITDPLPGKKPYKEFLENLNRISKGILNFSNIEDEFPNYELEAYYSPGEFKVSFEIDEERHEFICNYLEMGFNNPVIYKVIEIISQNYPDYQLIRVPTSRIYHNLYLFTQKESVSYLESIRLL
;
A
#
# COMPACT_ATOMS: atom_id res chain seq x y z
N MET A 1 28.16 32.45 1.20
CA MET A 1 29.30 31.81 0.52
C MET A 1 30.26 31.09 1.49
N ASP A 2 29.99 31.07 2.81
CA ASP A 2 30.92 30.46 3.78
C ASP A 2 30.72 28.94 3.95
N LEU A 3 29.48 28.42 3.86
CA LEU A 3 29.17 26.99 3.97
C LEU A 3 30.00 26.11 3.01
N ILE A 4 30.08 26.50 1.74
CA ILE A 4 30.83 25.77 0.72
C ILE A 4 32.34 25.78 1.01
N ASN A 5 32.86 26.87 1.56
CA ASN A 5 34.29 26.99 1.91
C ASN A 5 34.63 26.11 3.12
N ASP A 6 33.74 26.03 4.10
CA ASP A 6 33.91 25.16 5.27
C ASP A 6 33.83 23.68 4.86
N LEU A 7 32.88 23.29 4.00
CA LEU A 7 32.79 21.93 3.45
C LEU A 7 34.05 21.54 2.67
N LYS A 8 34.63 22.45 1.88
CA LYS A 8 35.89 22.24 1.16
C LYS A 8 37.07 22.11 2.12
N SER A 9 37.15 22.98 3.12
CA SER A 9 38.23 23.00 4.10
C SER A 9 38.25 21.76 4.98
N ALA A 10 37.06 21.20 5.27
CA ALA A 10 36.88 19.90 5.92
C ALA A 10 37.07 18.70 4.97
N LYS A 11 37.41 18.93 3.70
CA LYS A 11 37.62 17.91 2.65
C LYS A 11 36.41 17.01 2.35
N ILE A 12 35.21 17.51 2.62
CA ILE A 12 33.95 16.79 2.40
C ILE A 12 33.58 16.86 0.91
N ILE A 13 33.84 18.03 0.29
CA ILE A 13 33.62 18.29 -1.14
C ILE A 13 34.88 18.86 -1.80
N THR A 14 34.99 18.67 -3.11
CA THR A 14 36.02 19.23 -3.98
C THR A 14 35.65 20.64 -4.49
N ASP A 15 36.59 21.30 -5.15
CA ASP A 15 36.33 22.61 -5.77
C ASP A 15 35.25 22.58 -6.84
N ASN A 16 35.26 21.54 -7.67
CA ASN A 16 34.26 21.33 -8.73
C ASN A 16 32.87 21.06 -8.13
N GLU A 17 32.79 20.20 -7.12
CA GLU A 17 31.53 19.93 -6.40
C GLU A 17 31.00 21.19 -5.72
N GLY A 18 31.86 21.99 -5.09
CA GLY A 18 31.46 23.27 -4.50
C GLY A 18 30.90 24.26 -5.53
N ALA A 19 31.44 24.29 -6.75
CA ALA A 19 30.90 25.09 -7.85
C ALA A 19 29.53 24.56 -8.31
N ARG A 20 29.35 23.24 -8.41
CA ARG A 20 28.06 22.60 -8.74
C ARG A 20 26.97 22.96 -7.72
N ILE A 21 27.27 22.81 -6.43
CA ILE A 21 26.34 23.15 -5.33
C ILE A 21 26.03 24.65 -5.36
N SER A 22 27.05 25.51 -5.50
CA SER A 22 26.84 26.97 -5.58
C SER A 22 25.97 27.36 -6.77
N ASN A 23 26.20 26.73 -7.92
CA ASN A 23 25.37 26.95 -9.12
C ASN A 23 23.92 26.52 -8.86
N PHE A 24 23.67 25.41 -8.18
CA PHE A 24 22.32 24.96 -7.86
C PHE A 24 21.62 25.91 -6.87
N LEU A 25 22.32 26.36 -5.84
CA LEU A 25 21.81 27.38 -4.90
C LEU A 25 21.51 28.72 -5.60
N ASN A 26 22.31 29.10 -6.60
CA ASN A 26 22.16 30.36 -7.33
C ASN A 26 21.18 30.29 -8.53
N LYS A 27 20.96 29.11 -9.12
CA LYS A 27 20.06 28.88 -10.26
C LYS A 27 18.57 28.87 -9.88
N GLN A 28 18.23 29.05 -8.61
CA GLN A 28 16.86 29.01 -8.12
C GLN A 28 15.97 29.98 -8.89
N THR A 29 15.22 29.45 -9.85
CA THR A 29 14.11 30.14 -10.49
C THR A 29 13.00 30.32 -9.46
N THR A 30 12.30 31.45 -9.55
CA THR A 30 11.30 31.99 -8.63
C THR A 30 10.11 31.08 -8.27
N GLN A 31 10.04 29.85 -8.79
CA GLN A 31 8.87 28.99 -8.62
C GLN A 31 9.00 27.98 -7.47
N HIS A 32 10.18 27.46 -7.13
CA HIS A 32 10.36 26.56 -5.96
C HIS A 32 11.80 26.59 -5.39
N PRO A 33 12.14 27.53 -4.49
CA PRO A 33 13.47 27.55 -3.86
C PRO A 33 13.63 26.35 -2.89
N LEU A 34 14.66 25.53 -3.10
CA LEU A 34 15.06 24.48 -2.15
C LEU A 34 15.91 25.09 -1.02
N SER A 35 15.73 24.60 0.20
CA SER A 35 16.61 24.99 1.31
C SER A 35 18.07 24.54 1.05
N PRO A 36 19.06 25.18 1.68
CA PRO A 36 20.45 24.74 1.58
C PRO A 36 20.65 23.28 2.00
N LEU A 37 19.94 22.81 3.02
CA LEU A 37 19.96 21.40 3.46
C LEU A 37 19.43 20.46 2.36
N ASN A 38 18.28 20.78 1.75
CA ASN A 38 17.72 19.98 0.65
C ASN A 38 18.64 19.97 -0.57
N THR A 39 19.30 21.09 -0.84
CA THR A 39 20.30 21.18 -1.91
C THR A 39 21.47 20.22 -1.66
N LEU A 40 22.02 20.20 -0.44
CA LEU A 40 23.05 19.25 -0.06
C LEU A 40 22.54 17.80 -0.15
N TYR A 41 21.33 17.54 0.32
CA TYR A 41 20.71 16.21 0.27
C TYR A 41 20.64 15.66 -1.17
N TYR A 42 20.06 16.41 -2.11
CA TYR A 42 20.00 15.98 -3.50
C TYR A 42 21.36 15.93 -4.18
N PHE A 43 22.29 16.79 -3.79
CA PHE A 43 23.67 16.72 -4.27
C PHE A 43 24.34 15.41 -3.86
N PHE A 44 24.34 15.07 -2.57
CA PHE A 44 25.01 13.85 -2.08
C PHE A 44 24.31 12.57 -2.53
N LEU A 45 22.99 12.62 -2.72
CA LEU A 45 22.24 11.52 -3.34
C LEU A 45 22.70 11.23 -4.77
N ASN A 46 23.02 12.28 -5.54
CA ASN A 46 23.40 12.22 -6.94
C ASN A 46 24.88 12.59 -7.15
N ARG A 47 25.74 12.32 -6.15
CA ARG A 47 27.12 12.82 -6.14
C ARG A 47 27.89 12.42 -7.41
N ASP A 48 27.69 11.18 -7.84
CA ASP A 48 28.33 10.56 -9.02
C ASP A 48 27.68 10.93 -10.36
N SER A 49 26.51 11.58 -10.34
CA SER A 49 25.87 12.13 -11.55
C SER A 49 26.47 13.49 -11.87
N GLU A 50 26.49 13.90 -13.14
CA GLU A 50 26.88 15.27 -13.55
C GLU A 50 25.83 16.31 -13.09
N GLU A 51 24.56 15.90 -13.02
CA GLU A 51 23.42 16.76 -12.64
C GLU A 51 22.80 16.36 -11.28
N ILE A 52 22.32 17.37 -10.55
CA ILE A 52 21.54 17.17 -9.32
C ILE A 52 20.09 16.93 -9.72
N ASN A 53 19.60 15.69 -9.56
CA ASN A 53 18.22 15.31 -9.86
C ASN A 53 17.36 15.30 -8.59
N THR A 54 16.22 15.99 -8.63
CA THR A 54 15.26 16.07 -7.52
C THR A 54 14.14 15.03 -7.61
N ASN A 55 14.03 14.31 -8.73
CA ASN A 55 13.10 13.19 -8.90
C ASN A 55 13.76 11.93 -8.35
N VAL A 56 13.33 11.50 -7.16
CA VAL A 56 13.95 10.37 -6.46
C VAL A 56 12.91 9.29 -6.21
N GLY A 57 13.32 8.03 -6.39
CA GLY A 57 12.58 6.85 -5.94
C GLY A 57 12.67 6.63 -4.42
N ILE A 58 12.35 5.43 -3.98
CA ILE A 58 12.39 5.05 -2.56
C ILE A 58 13.85 4.98 -2.09
N VAL A 59 14.21 5.74 -1.05
CA VAL A 59 15.52 5.64 -0.37
C VAL A 59 15.40 4.60 0.73
N VAL A 60 16.21 3.55 0.66
CA VAL A 60 16.29 2.52 1.70
C VAL A 60 17.57 2.74 2.50
N VAL A 61 17.42 3.07 3.79
CA VAL A 61 18.54 3.06 4.74
C VAL A 61 18.53 1.70 5.41
N ALA A 62 19.68 1.04 5.51
CA ALA A 62 19.78 -0.24 6.20
C ALA A 62 19.26 -0.09 7.65
N GLU A 63 18.32 -0.96 8.03
CA GLU A 63 17.60 -0.89 9.30
C GLU A 63 18.43 -1.31 10.51
N GLU A 64 19.54 -2.00 10.28
CA GLU A 64 20.49 -2.46 11.29
C GLU A 64 21.92 -2.36 10.73
N SER A 65 22.79 -1.62 11.42
CA SER A 65 24.21 -1.90 11.33
C SER A 65 24.51 -3.10 12.21
N ALA A 66 25.25 -4.08 11.69
CA ALA A 66 25.87 -5.08 12.55
C ALA A 66 26.62 -4.35 13.67
N PRO A 67 26.55 -4.78 14.94
CA PRO A 67 27.32 -4.17 16.01
C PRO A 67 28.79 -4.22 15.62
N LEU A 68 29.35 -3.05 15.29
CA LEU A 68 30.74 -2.93 14.89
C LEU A 68 31.62 -3.23 16.10
N SER A 69 32.68 -4.02 15.87
CA SER A 69 33.81 -4.05 16.80
C SER A 69 34.33 -2.63 16.99
N SER A 70 34.81 -2.32 18.19
CA SER A 70 35.26 -1.00 18.69
C SER A 70 36.26 -0.21 17.83
N ASP A 71 36.70 -0.76 16.70
CA ASP A 71 37.85 -0.29 15.93
C ASP A 71 37.48 0.48 14.64
N GLU A 72 36.21 0.48 14.22
CA GLU A 72 35.74 1.31 13.09
C GLU A 72 34.95 2.54 13.59
N GLN A 73 35.67 3.58 14.00
CA GLN A 73 35.08 4.89 14.32
C GLN A 73 34.80 5.68 13.02
N ASN A 74 33.67 6.40 12.98
CA ASN A 74 33.35 7.35 11.91
C ASN A 74 34.52 8.28 11.60
N SER A 75 34.70 8.62 10.33
CA SER A 75 35.81 9.47 9.90
C SER A 75 35.71 10.87 10.51
N LYS A 76 36.86 11.56 10.64
CA LYS A 76 36.88 12.95 11.14
C LYS A 76 36.07 13.88 10.23
N GLU A 77 36.01 13.55 8.95
CA GLU A 77 35.23 14.27 7.93
C GLU A 77 33.73 14.17 8.20
N VAL A 78 33.21 13.00 8.59
CA VAL A 78 31.79 12.80 8.93
C VAL A 78 31.39 13.62 10.15
N ILE A 79 32.23 13.63 11.19
CA ILE A 79 31.98 14.42 12.40
C ILE A 79 32.03 15.93 12.06
N ALA A 80 33.04 16.36 11.30
CA ALA A 80 33.15 17.75 10.86
C ALA A 80 31.96 18.17 9.98
N PHE A 81 31.43 17.28 9.15
CA PHE A 81 30.25 17.55 8.34
C PHE A 81 29.04 17.87 9.22
N LEU A 82 28.79 17.05 10.25
CA LEU A 82 27.69 17.27 11.17
C LEU A 82 27.84 18.59 11.96
N GLU A 83 29.07 18.92 12.40
CA GLU A 83 29.38 20.21 13.04
C GLU A 83 29.15 21.41 12.10
N ILE A 84 29.46 21.27 10.81
CA ILE A 84 29.17 22.29 9.79
C ILE A 84 27.66 22.47 9.63
N LEU A 85 26.88 21.39 9.56
CA LEU A 85 25.41 21.49 9.47
C LEU A 85 24.83 22.29 10.66
N LEU A 86 25.32 22.03 11.88
CA LEU A 86 24.91 22.77 13.09
C LEU A 86 25.36 24.24 13.06
N LYS A 87 26.63 24.50 12.69
CA LYS A 87 27.20 25.85 12.64
C LYS A 87 26.42 26.79 11.71
N TYR A 88 25.91 26.25 10.60
CA TYR A 88 25.14 27.00 9.61
C TYR A 88 23.61 26.94 9.85
N GLU A 89 23.19 26.46 11.03
CA GLU A 89 21.77 26.36 11.42
C GLU A 89 20.93 25.57 10.40
N LEU A 90 21.55 24.60 9.71
CA LEU A 90 20.84 23.69 8.80
C LEU A 90 20.16 22.55 9.56
N ILE A 91 20.63 22.29 10.78
CA ILE A 91 20.03 21.43 11.79
C ILE A 91 20.10 22.13 13.15
N ASP A 92 19.21 21.77 14.07
CA ASP A 92 19.27 22.27 15.45
C ASP A 92 20.17 21.39 16.35
N GLY A 93 20.34 21.82 17.60
CA GLY A 93 21.14 21.09 18.58
C GLY A 93 20.58 19.72 18.97
N ASP A 94 19.26 19.53 18.88
CA ASP A 94 18.60 18.27 19.21
C ASP A 94 18.81 17.21 18.11
N ILE A 95 18.67 17.61 16.85
CA ILE A 95 18.99 16.80 15.68
C ILE A 95 20.47 16.43 15.68
N ASN A 96 21.34 17.42 15.91
CA ASN A 96 22.77 17.18 16.02
C ASN A 96 23.11 16.12 17.08
N ARG A 97 22.51 16.25 18.27
CA ARG A 97 22.67 15.27 19.37
C ARG A 97 22.17 13.88 18.99
N LYS A 98 20.99 13.75 18.36
CA LYS A 98 20.44 12.46 17.92
C LYS A 98 21.34 11.80 16.89
N LEU A 99 21.80 12.54 15.88
CA LEU A 99 22.68 12.01 14.84
C LEU A 99 24.05 11.61 15.40
N HIS A 100 24.63 12.39 16.33
CA HIS A 100 25.85 12.00 17.02
C HIS A 100 25.71 10.69 17.80
N GLU A 101 24.56 10.44 18.42
CA GLU A 101 24.31 9.16 19.10
C GLU A 101 24.28 8.01 18.10
N VAL A 102 23.62 8.17 16.95
CA VAL A 102 23.63 7.15 15.87
C VAL A 102 25.05 6.86 15.39
N LEU A 103 25.86 7.89 15.19
CA LEU A 103 27.26 7.76 14.75
C LEU A 103 28.16 7.04 15.78
N LYS A 104 27.73 6.81 17.03
CA LYS A 104 28.48 5.95 17.95
C LYS A 104 28.32 4.47 17.64
N HIS A 105 27.24 4.10 16.95
CA HIS A 105 26.83 2.70 16.73
C HIS A 105 26.75 2.34 15.23
N SER A 106 26.91 3.32 14.34
CA SER A 106 26.76 3.14 12.88
C SER A 106 27.74 4.01 12.09
N ILE A 107 28.29 3.48 11.00
CA ILE A 107 29.07 4.27 10.04
C ILE A 107 28.11 4.82 8.99
N LEU A 108 28.03 6.14 8.90
CA LEU A 108 27.15 6.82 7.95
C LEU A 108 27.96 7.74 7.05
N ASN A 109 27.65 7.74 5.76
CA ASN A 109 28.14 8.76 4.84
C ASN A 109 27.29 10.04 4.96
N GLU A 110 27.74 11.09 4.29
CA GLU A 110 27.10 12.42 4.31
C GLU A 110 25.66 12.38 3.80
N PHE A 111 25.39 11.55 2.78
CA PHE A 111 24.03 11.38 2.26
C PHE A 111 23.09 10.83 3.33
N TYR A 112 23.47 9.75 4.03
CA TYR A 112 22.64 9.16 5.07
C TYR A 112 22.44 10.11 6.26
N ILE A 113 23.45 10.90 6.62
CA ILE A 113 23.31 11.94 7.65
C ILE A 113 22.28 12.98 7.25
N LEU A 114 22.34 13.48 6.01
CA LEU A 114 21.36 14.43 5.49
C LEU A 114 19.96 13.82 5.40
N HIS A 115 19.86 12.55 5.03
CA HIS A 115 18.59 11.83 5.00
C HIS A 115 17.97 11.78 6.40
N LEU A 116 18.69 11.27 7.39
CA LEU A 116 18.20 11.17 8.77
C LEU A 116 17.91 12.55 9.39
N ALA A 117 18.71 13.57 9.08
CA ALA A 117 18.46 14.96 9.49
C ALA A 117 17.14 15.50 8.91
N ASN A 118 16.90 15.26 7.61
CA ASN A 118 15.68 15.69 6.94
C ASN A 118 14.44 14.97 7.52
N GLU A 119 14.56 13.67 7.83
CA GLU A 119 13.49 12.92 8.50
C GLU A 119 13.17 13.47 9.90
N LEU A 120 14.19 13.84 10.68
CA LEU A 120 14.00 14.47 12.00
C LEU A 120 13.37 15.87 11.91
N LEU A 121 13.79 16.70 10.95
CA LEU A 121 13.22 18.04 10.74
C LEU A 121 11.73 17.94 10.37
N LYS A 122 11.40 17.08 9.41
CA LYS A 122 9.99 16.83 9.04
C LYS A 122 9.18 16.36 10.24
N LEU A 123 9.73 15.45 11.04
CA LEU A 123 9.05 14.98 12.26
C LEU A 123 8.87 16.12 13.27
N GLN A 124 9.85 16.99 13.49
CA GLN A 124 9.71 18.13 14.42
C GLN A 124 8.67 19.15 13.92
N GLU A 125 8.64 19.43 12.61
CA GLU A 125 7.70 20.36 12.00
C GLU A 125 6.25 19.88 12.13
N THR A 126 6.04 18.56 12.12
CA THR A 126 4.70 17.99 12.10
C THR A 126 4.26 17.49 13.46
N PHE A 127 5.14 16.83 14.23
CA PHE A 127 4.86 16.19 15.51
C PHE A 127 4.91 17.15 16.71
N THR A 128 4.33 18.35 16.57
CA THR A 128 4.28 19.38 17.62
C THR A 128 3.31 19.00 18.75
N THR A 129 3.50 19.55 19.96
CA THR A 129 2.59 19.31 21.09
C THR A 129 1.13 19.65 20.77
N GLU A 130 0.88 20.76 20.07
CA GLU A 130 -0.48 21.19 19.68
C GLU A 130 -1.16 20.12 18.82
N ASN A 131 -0.45 19.68 17.79
CA ASN A 131 -0.97 18.69 16.88
C ASN A 131 -1.08 17.28 17.53
N GLN A 132 -0.16 16.92 18.44
CA GLN A 132 -0.28 15.69 19.23
C GLN A 132 -1.55 15.72 20.12
N LEU A 133 -1.88 16.86 20.73
CA LEU A 133 -3.10 17.04 21.51
C LEU A 133 -4.35 17.00 20.64
N GLU A 134 -4.31 17.58 19.44
CA GLU A 134 -5.40 17.48 18.45
C GLU A 134 -5.67 16.02 18.08
N PHE A 135 -4.62 15.25 17.77
CA PHE A 135 -4.76 13.83 17.48
C PHE A 135 -5.32 13.03 18.67
N ALA A 136 -4.84 13.31 19.89
CA ALA A 136 -5.36 12.70 21.11
C ALA A 136 -6.87 12.97 21.31
N GLN A 137 -7.38 14.14 20.89
CA GLN A 137 -8.80 14.43 20.91
C GLN A 137 -9.58 13.59 19.89
N THR A 138 -9.05 13.42 18.68
CA THR A 138 -9.66 12.55 17.64
C THR A 138 -9.84 11.12 18.12
N LEU A 139 -8.86 10.57 18.86
CA LEU A 139 -8.96 9.22 19.45
C LEU A 139 -10.08 9.09 20.49
N ASN A 140 -10.55 10.19 21.07
CA ASN A 140 -11.62 10.21 22.08
C ASN A 140 -13.01 10.52 21.48
N GLN A 141 -13.09 10.96 20.22
CA GLN A 141 -14.38 11.34 19.63
C GLN A 141 -15.32 10.13 19.53
N SER A 142 -16.54 10.31 20.04
CA SER A 142 -17.63 9.36 19.84
C SER A 142 -18.29 9.60 18.50
N PHE A 143 -18.34 8.59 17.64
CA PHE A 143 -19.01 8.68 16.35
C PHE A 143 -20.38 8.00 16.42
N SER A 144 -21.42 8.71 15.95
CA SER A 144 -22.86 8.36 15.99
C SER A 144 -23.52 8.36 17.38
N ASN A 145 -24.53 9.24 17.57
CA ASN A 145 -25.55 9.28 18.65
C ASN A 145 -25.21 8.60 19.99
N HIS A 146 -24.02 8.85 20.55
CA HIS A 146 -23.57 8.35 21.87
C HIS A 146 -23.53 6.82 22.06
N LEU A 147 -23.59 6.02 21.00
CA LEU A 147 -23.59 4.54 21.11
C LEU A 147 -22.18 3.93 21.09
N ILE A 148 -21.16 4.69 20.66
CA ILE A 148 -19.81 4.16 20.44
C ILE A 148 -18.78 5.07 21.14
N ALA A 149 -18.05 4.47 22.08
CA ALA A 149 -16.97 5.14 22.80
C ALA A 149 -15.70 5.18 21.95
N GLY A 150 -14.92 6.27 22.08
CA GLY A 150 -13.63 6.43 21.42
C GLY A 150 -12.63 5.30 21.71
N MET A 151 -11.47 5.37 21.07
CA MET A 151 -10.37 4.42 21.30
C MET A 151 -9.76 4.54 22.69
N LEU A 152 -9.93 5.70 23.33
CA LEU A 152 -9.50 6.00 24.68
C LEU A 152 -10.70 6.09 25.61
N ASP A 153 -10.54 5.64 26.85
CA ASP A 153 -11.43 6.05 27.93
C ASP A 153 -10.91 7.35 28.56
N HIS A 154 -11.67 7.88 29.51
CA HIS A 154 -11.35 9.16 30.15
C HIS A 154 -10.03 9.12 30.94
N GLU A 155 -9.67 8.00 31.56
CA GLU A 155 -8.43 7.89 32.33
C GLU A 155 -7.22 7.81 31.39
N GLU A 156 -7.31 6.97 30.35
CA GLU A 156 -6.27 6.84 29.33
C GLU A 156 -6.07 8.14 28.54
N GLN A 157 -7.15 8.89 28.28
CA GLN A 157 -7.06 10.22 27.67
C GLN A 157 -6.27 11.20 28.54
N GLN A 158 -6.58 11.26 29.85
CA GLN A 158 -5.87 12.16 30.76
C GLN A 158 -4.40 11.80 30.89
N ARG A 159 -4.08 10.50 30.95
CA ARG A 159 -2.70 10.00 30.97
C ARG A 159 -1.96 10.38 29.69
N LEU A 160 -2.58 10.19 28.53
CA LEU A 160 -1.99 10.57 27.25
C LEU A 160 -1.71 12.08 27.18
N GLN A 161 -2.66 12.93 27.58
CA GLN A 161 -2.48 14.38 27.58
C GLN A 161 -1.34 14.85 28.50
N ALA A 162 -1.21 14.23 29.68
CA ALA A 162 -0.10 14.48 30.59
C ALA A 162 1.24 14.08 29.94
N ASP A 163 1.31 12.88 29.35
CA ASP A 163 2.53 12.38 28.71
C ASP A 163 2.92 13.17 27.45
N ILE A 164 1.96 13.73 26.70
CA ILE A 164 2.24 14.70 25.62
C ILE A 164 2.87 15.97 26.17
N THR A 165 2.29 16.53 27.24
CA THR A 165 2.79 17.78 27.88
C THR A 165 4.17 17.59 28.51
N GLU A 166 4.46 16.39 29.01
CA GLU A 166 5.76 16.00 29.57
C GLU A 166 6.75 15.50 28.49
N ASN A 167 6.41 15.60 27.21
CA ASN A 167 7.25 15.21 26.07
C ASN A 167 7.71 13.73 26.11
N LYS A 168 6.86 12.83 26.62
CA LYS A 168 7.12 11.38 26.68
C LYS A 168 6.67 10.64 25.42
N VAL A 169 5.77 11.22 24.64
CA VAL A 169 5.31 10.69 23.35
C VAL A 169 6.33 11.09 22.28
N GLN A 170 7.02 10.10 21.69
CA GLN A 170 8.12 10.32 20.75
C GLN A 170 7.71 10.04 19.29
N SER A 171 6.66 9.24 19.10
CA SER A 171 6.08 9.02 17.78
C SER A 171 4.61 8.64 17.88
N TYR A 172 3.96 8.58 16.72
CA TYR A 172 2.56 8.20 16.67
C TYR A 172 2.25 6.79 17.20
N PHE A 173 3.25 5.90 17.20
CA PHE A 173 3.14 4.57 17.79
C PHE A 173 2.74 4.63 19.27
N ASP A 174 3.20 5.67 19.96
CA ASP A 174 2.99 5.81 21.39
C ASP A 174 1.53 6.09 21.75
N PHE A 175 0.76 6.73 20.86
CA PHE A 175 -0.68 6.96 21.10
C PHE A 175 -1.45 5.65 21.23
N PHE A 176 -1.09 4.63 20.46
CA PHE A 176 -1.82 3.36 20.46
C PHE A 176 -1.54 2.50 21.69
N LYS A 177 -0.54 2.85 22.52
CA LYS A 177 -0.32 2.22 23.84
C LYS A 177 -1.50 2.44 24.79
N TYR A 178 -2.20 3.56 24.62
CA TYR A 178 -3.35 3.97 25.43
C TYR A 178 -4.68 3.40 24.90
N SER A 179 -4.68 2.86 23.69
CA SER A 179 -5.89 2.31 23.07
C SER A 179 -6.21 0.93 23.60
N ARG A 180 -7.44 0.74 24.10
CA ARG A 180 -7.95 -0.59 24.48
C ARG A 180 -8.18 -1.53 23.29
N PHE A 181 -8.19 -1.00 22.07
CA PHE A 181 -8.44 -1.76 20.84
C PHE A 181 -7.16 -2.13 20.10
N CYS A 182 -5.99 -1.79 20.65
CA CYS A 182 -4.71 -2.10 20.03
C CYS A 182 -3.82 -2.90 20.98
N LYS A 183 -2.98 -3.76 20.41
CA LYS A 183 -1.92 -4.48 21.10
C LYS A 183 -0.63 -4.29 20.34
N ILE A 184 0.48 -4.25 21.07
CA ILE A 184 1.81 -4.09 20.51
C ILE A 184 2.48 -5.46 20.53
N LEU A 185 2.94 -5.88 19.37
CA LEU A 185 3.74 -7.06 19.16
C LEU A 185 5.19 -6.61 18.91
N ASP A 186 6.11 -7.11 19.73
CA ASP A 186 7.53 -6.78 19.64
C ASP A 186 8.29 -7.92 18.96
N LEU A 187 8.70 -7.71 17.71
CA LEU A 187 9.33 -8.74 16.88
C LEU A 187 10.72 -9.15 17.39
N LEU A 188 11.39 -8.34 18.22
CA LEU A 188 12.68 -8.73 18.81
C LEU A 188 12.55 -9.91 19.78
N GLN A 189 11.34 -10.18 20.28
CA GLN A 189 11.11 -11.27 21.23
C GLN A 189 11.08 -12.67 20.59
N TYR A 190 11.26 -12.76 19.28
CA TYR A 190 11.15 -14.00 18.50
C TYR A 190 12.43 -14.32 17.67
N PRO A 191 13.62 -14.39 18.28
CA PRO A 191 14.88 -14.62 17.55
C PRO A 191 14.98 -16.01 16.90
N ASP A 192 14.32 -17.03 17.46
CA ASP A 192 14.59 -18.44 17.13
C ASP A 192 13.46 -19.18 16.37
N GLY A 193 12.41 -18.47 15.93
CA GLY A 193 11.35 -19.05 15.09
C GLY A 193 9.96 -18.46 15.30
N HIS A 194 8.98 -18.94 14.53
CA HIS A 194 7.63 -18.37 14.53
C HIS A 194 6.68 -18.97 15.57
N GLU A 195 6.99 -20.10 16.22
CA GLU A 195 6.04 -20.78 17.13
C GLU A 195 5.53 -19.86 18.23
N LYS A 196 6.44 -19.18 18.94
CA LYS A 196 6.09 -18.21 19.97
C LYS A 196 5.39 -16.97 19.40
N LEU A 197 5.80 -16.51 18.21
CA LEU A 197 5.13 -15.42 17.50
C LEU A 197 3.67 -15.76 17.18
N LEU A 198 3.40 -16.98 16.70
CA LEU A 198 2.05 -17.46 16.36
C LEU A 198 1.18 -17.63 17.61
N ALA A 199 1.76 -18.11 18.72
CA ALA A 199 1.06 -18.21 20.00
C ALA A 199 0.65 -16.82 20.53
N ASP A 200 1.58 -15.87 20.58
CA ASP A 200 1.32 -14.50 21.03
C ASP A 200 0.32 -13.79 20.11
N LEU A 201 0.40 -14.01 18.79
CA LEU A 201 -0.59 -13.51 17.83
C LEU A 201 -1.98 -14.06 18.11
N THR A 202 -2.09 -15.37 18.39
CA THR A 202 -3.36 -16.02 18.73
C THR A 202 -3.97 -15.38 19.98
N GLU A 203 -3.15 -15.14 21.02
CA GLU A 203 -3.58 -14.46 22.24
C GLU A 203 -4.04 -13.03 21.97
N ILE A 204 -3.27 -12.26 21.19
CA ILE A 204 -3.60 -10.88 20.84
C ILE A 204 -4.94 -10.82 20.08
N ILE A 205 -5.12 -11.65 19.06
CA ILE A 205 -6.35 -11.70 18.24
C ILE A 205 -7.56 -12.05 19.10
N ASN A 206 -7.43 -13.06 19.96
CA ASN A 206 -8.50 -13.46 20.87
C ASN A 206 -8.84 -12.36 21.88
N THR A 207 -7.83 -11.69 22.43
CA THR A 207 -8.01 -10.59 23.40
C THR A 207 -8.75 -9.41 22.78
N LEU A 208 -8.51 -9.13 21.50
CA LEU A 208 -9.17 -8.04 20.79
C LEU A 208 -10.56 -8.43 20.26
N THR A 209 -10.88 -9.73 20.21
CA THR A 209 -12.18 -10.26 19.77
C THR A 209 -13.20 -10.25 20.90
N TYR A 210 -14.47 -9.92 20.60
CA TYR A 210 -15.55 -9.92 21.60
C TYR A 210 -16.76 -10.82 21.23
N THR A 211 -16.73 -11.49 20.08
CA THR A 211 -17.78 -12.43 19.65
C THR A 211 -17.43 -13.86 20.08
N ILE A 212 -18.29 -14.83 19.73
CA ILE A 212 -18.05 -16.27 19.95
C ILE A 212 -16.83 -16.77 19.15
N PHE A 213 -16.34 -15.97 18.18
CA PHE A 213 -15.15 -16.30 17.42
C PHE A 213 -13.93 -16.40 18.35
N LYS A 214 -13.36 -17.59 18.44
CA LYS A 214 -12.12 -17.84 19.18
C LYS A 214 -11.20 -18.68 18.30
N ILE A 215 -9.93 -18.32 18.28
CA ILE A 215 -8.89 -19.10 17.64
C ILE A 215 -8.19 -19.93 18.71
N GLU A 216 -8.13 -21.24 18.54
CA GLU A 216 -7.35 -22.11 19.42
C GLU A 216 -5.87 -22.08 19.04
N GLU A 217 -5.58 -22.13 17.74
CA GLU A 217 -4.22 -22.23 17.23
C GLU A 217 -4.10 -21.64 15.82
N ILE A 218 -2.96 -21.01 15.54
CA ILE A 218 -2.55 -20.61 14.21
C ILE A 218 -1.26 -21.38 13.88
N THR A 219 -1.26 -22.11 12.78
CA THR A 219 -0.06 -22.79 12.27
C THR A 219 0.31 -22.29 10.89
N PHE A 220 1.58 -22.46 10.56
CA PHE A 220 2.16 -21.95 9.33
C PHE A 220 3.12 -22.97 8.73
N SER A 221 3.10 -23.10 7.41
CA SER A 221 4.05 -23.92 6.66
C SER A 221 4.43 -23.26 5.33
N THR A 222 5.65 -23.55 4.87
CA THR A 222 6.14 -23.13 3.57
C THR A 222 6.38 -24.32 2.65
N SER A 223 5.99 -24.22 1.39
CA SER A 223 6.29 -25.21 0.35
C SER A 223 6.69 -24.52 -0.94
N ASP A 224 7.45 -25.22 -1.79
CA ASP A 224 7.74 -24.74 -3.16
C ASP A 224 6.52 -24.93 -4.07
N PHE A 225 6.41 -24.12 -5.14
CA PHE A 225 5.46 -24.42 -6.22
C PHE A 225 5.95 -25.63 -7.02
N SER A 226 5.04 -26.55 -7.33
CA SER A 226 5.36 -27.75 -8.11
C SER A 226 5.99 -27.40 -9.46
N GLY A 227 7.21 -27.91 -9.72
CA GLY A 227 7.89 -27.76 -11.01
C GLY A 227 8.70 -26.47 -11.18
N ILE A 228 8.91 -25.68 -10.13
CA ILE A 228 9.68 -24.43 -10.17
C ILE A 228 10.97 -24.57 -9.33
N PRO A 229 12.13 -24.01 -9.75
CA PRO A 229 13.38 -24.09 -8.99
C PRO A 229 13.30 -23.47 -7.58
N VAL A 230 14.14 -23.94 -6.64
CA VAL A 230 14.19 -23.54 -5.21
C VAL A 230 14.36 -22.03 -4.97
N HIS A 231 14.81 -21.26 -5.97
CA HIS A 231 15.04 -19.82 -5.89
C HIS A 231 13.80 -18.95 -6.24
N HIS A 232 12.63 -19.56 -6.46
CA HIS A 232 11.40 -18.90 -6.87
C HIS A 232 10.42 -18.67 -5.70
N PRO A 233 9.29 -17.96 -5.92
CA PRO A 233 8.33 -17.62 -4.87
C PRO A 233 7.94 -18.83 -4.03
N LYS A 234 7.93 -18.68 -2.70
CA LYS A 234 7.46 -19.75 -1.80
C LYS A 234 5.95 -19.64 -1.66
N LYS A 235 5.28 -20.79 -1.56
CA LYS A 235 3.89 -20.89 -1.15
C LYS A 235 3.83 -20.95 0.36
N TRP A 236 3.05 -20.07 0.94
CA TRP A 236 2.76 -20.01 2.37
C TRP A 236 1.37 -20.57 2.60
N THR A 237 1.24 -21.48 3.56
CA THR A 237 -0.04 -22.02 4.00
C THR A 237 -0.23 -21.68 5.47
N ILE A 238 -1.26 -20.89 5.75
CA ILE A 238 -1.68 -20.51 7.11
C ILE A 238 -2.93 -21.30 7.44
N ASN A 239 -2.92 -22.00 8.56
CA ASN A 239 -4.10 -22.69 9.10
C ASN A 239 -4.55 -22.00 10.38
N ILE A 240 -5.85 -21.73 10.49
CA ILE A 240 -6.48 -21.17 11.68
C ILE A 240 -7.47 -22.21 12.21
N ASN A 241 -7.18 -22.75 13.39
CA ASN A 241 -8.05 -23.69 14.09
C ASN A 241 -8.98 -22.92 15.03
N THR A 242 -10.29 -23.07 14.86
CA THR A 242 -11.32 -22.47 15.74
C THR A 242 -11.83 -23.43 16.82
N GLY A 243 -11.30 -24.66 16.87
CA GLY A 243 -11.76 -25.78 17.70
C GLY A 243 -12.83 -26.62 17.03
N GLU A 244 -13.72 -26.00 16.24
CA GLU A 244 -14.75 -26.71 15.46
C GLU A 244 -14.25 -27.08 14.05
N GLU A 245 -13.47 -26.20 13.43
CA GLU A 245 -12.96 -26.38 12.07
C GLU A 245 -11.56 -25.78 11.91
N ILE A 246 -10.77 -26.36 11.02
CA ILE A 246 -9.47 -25.82 10.58
C ILE A 246 -9.67 -25.15 9.23
N HIS A 247 -9.46 -23.83 9.20
CA HIS A 247 -9.54 -23.03 7.98
C HIS A 247 -8.14 -22.82 7.38
N GLN A 248 -7.98 -23.17 6.11
CA GLN A 248 -6.70 -23.09 5.39
C GLN A 248 -6.70 -21.93 4.40
N PHE A 249 -5.63 -21.13 4.43
CA PHE A 249 -5.40 -19.99 3.54
C PHE A 249 -4.02 -20.08 2.88
N GLU A 250 -3.96 -19.79 1.58
CA GLU A 250 -2.74 -19.92 0.79
C GLU A 250 -2.30 -18.58 0.22
N TYR A 251 -1.01 -18.29 0.32
CA TYR A 251 -0.38 -17.05 -0.13
C TYR A 251 0.85 -17.35 -0.99
N SER A 252 1.04 -16.56 -2.04
CA SER A 252 2.26 -16.58 -2.86
C SER A 252 3.18 -15.45 -2.38
N VAL A 253 4.40 -15.77 -1.94
CA VAL A 253 5.36 -14.74 -1.53
C VAL A 253 6.55 -14.73 -2.47
N ILE A 254 6.67 -13.63 -3.23
CA ILE A 254 7.77 -13.35 -4.13
C ILE A 254 8.83 -12.63 -3.28
N PHE A 255 10.01 -13.22 -3.16
CA PHE A 255 11.17 -12.75 -2.38
C PHE A 255 11.08 -12.91 -0.86
N ILE A 256 11.75 -13.95 -0.37
CA ILE A 256 12.25 -13.97 1.00
C ILE A 256 13.64 -14.59 0.98
N SER A 257 14.62 -13.75 1.26
CA SER A 257 15.95 -14.21 1.65
C SER A 257 15.95 -14.55 3.14
N GLU A 258 16.53 -15.69 3.54
CA GLU A 258 16.76 -16.09 4.93
C GLU A 258 17.91 -15.30 5.60
N ILE A 259 18.21 -14.11 5.08
CA ILE A 259 19.19 -13.17 5.64
C ILE A 259 18.59 -12.61 6.95
N PRO A 260 19.30 -12.72 8.11
CA PRO A 260 18.81 -12.23 9.40
C PRO A 260 18.31 -10.78 9.37
N GLU A 261 18.96 -9.92 8.59
CA GLU A 261 18.63 -8.51 8.39
C GLU A 261 17.26 -8.30 7.70
N LEU A 262 16.78 -9.31 6.96
CA LEU A 262 15.47 -9.31 6.28
C LEU A 262 14.41 -10.13 7.03
N LYS A 263 14.79 -10.82 8.11
CA LYS A 263 13.87 -11.63 8.92
C LYS A 263 12.71 -10.81 9.48
N ARG A 264 12.95 -9.55 9.85
CA ARG A 264 11.87 -8.68 10.36
C ARG A 264 10.81 -8.38 9.30
N GLY A 265 11.22 -8.12 8.06
CA GLY A 265 10.30 -7.96 6.94
C GLY A 265 9.49 -9.24 6.66
N TYR A 266 10.11 -10.41 6.87
CA TYR A 266 9.42 -11.70 6.81
C TYR A 266 8.33 -11.82 7.87
N ASP A 267 8.68 -11.59 9.15
CA ASP A 267 7.74 -11.71 10.27
C ASP A 267 6.58 -10.72 10.13
N GLN A 268 6.86 -9.48 9.71
CA GLN A 268 5.84 -8.49 9.39
C GLN A 268 4.89 -8.99 8.29
N THR A 269 5.42 -9.60 7.23
CA THR A 269 4.61 -10.16 6.13
C THR A 269 3.76 -11.34 6.61
N LEU A 270 4.31 -12.20 7.46
CA LEU A 270 3.59 -13.30 8.10
C LEU A 270 2.42 -12.79 8.93
N VAL A 271 2.66 -11.80 9.80
CA VAL A 271 1.58 -11.24 10.60
C VAL A 271 0.49 -10.62 9.71
N LYS A 272 0.85 -9.87 8.67
CA LYS A 272 -0.12 -9.28 7.73
C LYS A 272 -1.00 -10.35 7.07
N ASN A 273 -0.40 -11.44 6.58
CA ASN A 273 -1.15 -12.54 5.96
C ASN A 273 -2.06 -13.25 6.97
N ILE A 274 -1.61 -13.44 8.22
CA ILE A 274 -2.44 -13.99 9.29
C ILE A 274 -3.63 -13.07 9.57
N LEU A 275 -3.42 -11.76 9.74
CA LEU A 275 -4.51 -10.82 9.97
C LEU A 275 -5.50 -10.80 8.80
N GLN A 276 -5.03 -10.92 7.55
CA GLN A 276 -5.89 -11.05 6.38
C GLN A 276 -6.73 -12.35 6.40
N SER A 277 -6.14 -13.47 6.82
CA SER A 277 -6.84 -14.75 7.01
C SER A 277 -7.91 -14.64 8.12
N VAL A 278 -7.57 -14.01 9.25
CA VAL A 278 -8.51 -13.78 10.36
C VAL A 278 -9.64 -12.85 9.93
N ASN A 279 -9.34 -11.77 9.22
CA ASN A 279 -10.34 -10.85 8.68
C ASN A 279 -11.30 -11.53 7.71
N SER A 280 -10.78 -12.51 6.97
CA SER A 280 -11.61 -13.39 6.16
C SER A 280 -12.62 -14.15 7.03
N LEU A 281 -12.15 -14.83 8.08
CA LEU A 281 -13.06 -15.55 8.98
C LEU A 281 -14.06 -14.62 9.67
N LEU A 282 -13.63 -13.49 10.22
CA LEU A 282 -14.51 -12.51 10.85
C LEU A 282 -15.61 -12.02 9.92
N ALA A 283 -15.35 -11.93 8.61
CA ALA A 283 -16.36 -11.61 7.63
C ALA A 283 -17.38 -12.74 7.42
N ASP A 284 -16.92 -13.98 7.37
CA ASP A 284 -17.78 -15.15 7.24
C ASP A 284 -18.70 -15.28 8.49
N PHE A 285 -18.21 -14.87 9.67
CA PHE A 285 -18.97 -14.75 10.91
C PHE A 285 -19.76 -13.44 11.08
N ASN A 286 -19.82 -12.58 10.06
CA ASN A 286 -20.55 -11.30 10.10
C ASN A 286 -20.16 -10.34 11.23
N CYS A 287 -18.90 -10.40 11.70
CA CYS A 287 -18.40 -9.46 12.70
C CYS A 287 -18.39 -8.03 12.13
N SER A 288 -18.72 -7.03 12.95
CA SER A 288 -18.75 -5.60 12.55
C SER A 288 -17.36 -4.93 12.51
N TYR A 289 -16.31 -5.67 12.87
CA TYR A 289 -14.95 -5.18 12.99
C TYR A 289 -13.95 -6.03 12.23
N ARG A 290 -12.80 -5.46 11.91
CA ARG A 290 -11.65 -6.14 11.31
C ARG A 290 -10.38 -5.77 12.04
N PHE A 291 -9.32 -6.53 11.83
CA PHE A 291 -7.99 -6.24 12.30
C PHE A 291 -7.18 -5.51 11.25
N THR A 292 -6.31 -4.63 11.72
CA THR A 292 -5.25 -4.00 10.93
C THR A 292 -3.94 -4.07 11.67
N SER A 293 -2.85 -3.86 10.95
CA SER A 293 -1.55 -3.67 11.58
C SER A 293 -0.93 -2.34 11.18
N LEU A 294 -0.26 -1.68 12.12
CA LEU A 294 0.53 -0.49 11.87
C LEU A 294 2.01 -0.84 12.08
N ILE A 295 2.85 -0.51 11.10
CA ILE A 295 4.32 -0.63 11.15
C ILE A 295 4.94 0.76 11.13
N SER A 296 6.06 0.93 11.84
CA SER A 296 6.84 2.16 11.78
C SER A 296 7.72 2.11 10.56
N LYS A 297 7.62 3.13 9.73
CA LYS A 297 8.56 3.45 8.65
C LYS A 297 9.53 4.55 9.08
N LEU A 298 9.51 4.96 10.36
CA LEU A 298 10.55 5.83 10.90
C LEU A 298 11.90 5.11 10.78
N PRO A 299 12.99 5.81 10.42
CA PRO A 299 14.29 5.16 10.27
C PRO A 299 14.69 4.44 11.56
N GLY A 300 14.92 3.12 11.47
CA GLY A 300 15.23 2.29 12.64
C GLY A 300 16.48 2.74 13.40
N LEU A 301 17.45 3.36 12.72
CA LEU A 301 18.62 3.95 13.37
C LEU A 301 18.28 5.09 14.34
N LEU A 302 17.23 5.88 14.05
CA LEU A 302 16.79 7.00 14.90
C LEU A 302 15.77 6.57 15.96
N PHE A 303 15.00 5.54 15.65
CA PHE A 303 13.85 5.08 16.43
C PHE A 303 13.88 3.56 16.58
N PRO A 304 14.95 3.00 17.18
CA PRO A 304 15.17 1.56 17.22
C PRO A 304 14.02 0.85 17.92
N GLU A 305 13.48 1.44 18.99
CA GLU A 305 12.34 0.92 19.75
C GLU A 305 11.03 0.83 18.95
N HIS A 306 10.93 1.45 17.79
CA HIS A 306 9.71 1.47 16.97
C HIS A 306 9.80 0.56 15.75
N ASN A 307 10.99 0.38 15.16
CA ASN A 307 11.15 -0.39 13.91
C ASN A 307 10.82 -1.89 14.06
N HIS A 308 11.00 -2.44 15.26
CA HIS A 308 10.68 -3.84 15.54
C HIS A 308 9.26 -4.04 16.10
N LYS A 309 8.47 -2.97 16.28
CA LYS A 309 7.12 -3.06 16.83
C LYS A 309 6.07 -3.04 15.74
N LEU A 310 5.12 -3.96 15.87
CA LEU A 310 3.92 -4.01 15.07
C LEU A 310 2.73 -3.73 16.00
N ILE A 311 1.92 -2.72 15.70
CA ILE A 311 0.66 -2.53 16.41
C ILE A 311 -0.41 -3.33 15.68
N ILE A 312 -1.15 -4.18 16.37
CA ILE A 312 -2.35 -4.85 15.86
C ILE A 312 -3.55 -4.14 16.48
N CYS A 313 -4.40 -3.56 15.64
CA CYS A 313 -5.59 -2.84 16.09
C CYS A 313 -6.85 -3.52 15.57
N ARG A 314 -7.87 -3.56 16.44
CA ARG A 314 -9.25 -3.79 16.03
C ARG A 314 -9.84 -2.49 15.51
N VAL A 315 -10.45 -2.56 14.33
CA VAL A 315 -11.14 -1.47 13.68
C VAL A 315 -12.60 -1.84 13.53
N ASP A 316 -13.43 -1.23 14.36
CA ASP A 316 -14.88 -1.25 14.20
C ASP A 316 -15.26 -0.38 12.99
N ARG A 317 -16.27 -0.79 12.21
CA ARG A 317 -16.71 -0.06 11.00
C ARG A 317 -16.95 1.42 11.25
N GLU A 318 -17.45 1.75 12.42
CA GLU A 318 -17.81 3.11 12.82
C GLU A 318 -16.60 3.97 13.21
N ASN A 319 -15.46 3.35 13.53
CA ASN A 319 -14.21 4.02 13.90
C ASN A 319 -13.15 3.95 12.79
N TYR A 320 -13.50 3.39 11.62
CA TYR A 320 -12.60 3.23 10.48
C TYR A 320 -11.93 4.54 10.05
N GLN A 321 -12.66 5.65 10.11
CA GLN A 321 -12.16 6.97 9.74
C GLN A 321 -11.02 7.49 10.63
N ILE A 322 -10.85 6.97 11.85
CA ILE A 322 -9.68 7.30 12.69
C ILE A 322 -8.40 6.77 12.03
N PHE A 323 -8.51 5.60 11.40
CA PHE A 323 -7.41 5.00 10.64
C PHE A 323 -7.29 5.59 9.23
N ASP A 324 -8.37 6.12 8.64
CA ASP A 324 -8.28 6.98 7.44
C ASP A 324 -7.70 8.36 7.74
N PHE A 325 -7.87 8.91 8.94
CA PHE A 325 -7.24 10.18 9.34
C PHE A 325 -5.72 10.05 9.35
N CYS A 326 -5.19 8.89 9.76
CA CYS A 326 -3.78 8.53 9.56
C CYS A 326 -3.34 8.56 8.08
N ASN A 327 -4.27 8.38 7.12
CA ASN A 327 -4.01 8.49 5.68
C ASN A 327 -4.20 9.92 5.13
N LEU A 328 -5.15 10.69 5.68
CA LEU A 328 -5.52 12.02 5.20
C LEU A 328 -4.53 13.10 5.65
N GLU A 329 -3.97 12.97 6.87
CA GLU A 329 -2.89 13.83 7.34
C GLU A 329 -1.53 13.22 7.05
N LYS A 330 -1.17 13.17 5.76
CA LYS A 330 0.17 12.88 5.22
C LYS A 330 1.31 13.73 5.82
N ARG A 331 1.01 14.59 6.81
CA ARG A 331 1.93 15.42 7.56
C ARG A 331 2.42 14.73 8.84
N PHE A 332 1.58 13.96 9.52
CA PHE A 332 1.93 13.39 10.83
C PHE A 332 2.81 12.15 10.78
N LEU A 333 2.71 11.42 9.67
CA LEU A 333 3.26 10.08 9.54
C LEU A 333 4.02 9.99 8.23
N TYR A 334 5.29 9.60 8.29
CA TYR A 334 5.98 9.00 7.15
C TYR A 334 5.38 7.62 6.75
N ASN A 335 4.28 7.24 7.41
CA ASN A 335 3.66 5.93 7.39
C ASN A 335 2.35 6.03 6.64
N ASP A 336 2.31 5.40 5.49
CA ASP A 336 1.05 4.91 4.92
C ASP A 336 0.70 3.63 5.69
N PRO A 337 -0.26 3.64 6.64
CA PRO A 337 -0.79 2.40 7.17
C PRO A 337 -1.38 1.63 6.00
N SER A 338 -0.76 0.51 5.65
CA SER A 338 -1.40 -0.47 4.80
C SER A 338 -2.58 -1.02 5.60
N LEU A 339 -3.77 -0.45 5.37
CA LEU A 339 -5.00 -1.01 5.89
C LEU A 339 -5.11 -2.42 5.30
N ASN A 340 -4.76 -3.43 6.10
CA ASN A 340 -4.82 -4.85 5.71
C ASN A 340 -6.27 -5.36 5.60
N PHE A 341 -7.24 -4.45 5.54
CA PHE A 341 -8.64 -4.76 5.50
C PHE A 341 -9.38 -3.68 4.73
N GLN A 342 -10.16 -4.12 3.75
CA GLN A 342 -11.33 -3.39 3.32
C GLN A 342 -12.52 -4.08 3.99
N LEU A 343 -13.40 -3.31 4.64
CA LEU A 343 -14.59 -3.88 5.26
C LEU A 343 -15.48 -4.45 4.15
N PRO A 344 -15.77 -5.76 4.12
CA PRO A 344 -16.64 -6.31 3.10
C PRO A 344 -18.07 -5.80 3.29
N LEU A 345 -18.83 -5.80 2.19
CA LEU A 345 -20.25 -5.49 2.21
C LEU A 345 -20.98 -6.46 3.13
N SER A 346 -21.77 -5.91 4.06
CA SER A 346 -22.72 -6.71 4.83
C SER A 346 -23.74 -7.41 3.92
N TYR A 347 -24.30 -8.56 4.33
CA TYR A 347 -25.39 -9.24 3.61
C TYR A 347 -26.56 -8.30 3.24
N LYS A 348 -26.89 -7.35 4.12
CA LYS A 348 -27.91 -6.33 3.85
C LYS A 348 -27.52 -5.41 2.70
N HIS A 349 -26.26 -4.99 2.63
CA HIS A 349 -25.74 -4.22 1.51
C HIS A 349 -25.69 -5.05 0.23
N ILE A 350 -25.25 -6.32 0.29
CA ILE A 350 -25.28 -7.22 -0.86
C ILE A 350 -26.72 -7.38 -1.38
N ALA A 351 -27.70 -7.60 -0.50
CA ALA A 351 -29.10 -7.69 -0.87
C ALA A 351 -29.65 -6.39 -1.49
N TYR A 352 -29.30 -5.24 -0.91
CA TYR A 352 -29.63 -3.91 -1.44
C TYR A 352 -29.04 -3.72 -2.85
N THR A 353 -27.76 -4.06 -3.03
CA THR A 353 -27.08 -3.97 -4.33
C THR A 353 -27.73 -4.88 -5.36
N ILE A 354 -27.99 -6.15 -5.02
CA ILE A 354 -28.67 -7.10 -5.90
C ILE A 354 -30.05 -6.60 -6.30
N HIS A 355 -30.82 -6.04 -5.35
CA HIS A 355 -32.14 -5.48 -5.63
C HIS A 355 -32.04 -4.36 -6.67
N HIS A 356 -31.13 -3.42 -6.49
CA HIS A 356 -30.98 -2.31 -7.42
C HIS A 356 -30.33 -2.69 -8.75
N PHE A 357 -29.49 -3.74 -8.81
CA PHE A 357 -29.05 -4.32 -10.08
C PHE A 357 -30.23 -4.93 -10.85
N LYS A 358 -31.20 -5.56 -10.17
CA LYS A 358 -32.43 -6.00 -10.83
C LYS A 358 -33.26 -4.82 -11.33
N GLU A 359 -33.45 -3.80 -10.50
CA GLU A 359 -34.22 -2.61 -10.87
C GLU A 359 -33.60 -1.80 -12.01
N SER A 360 -32.26 -1.74 -12.08
CA SER A 360 -31.55 -1.02 -13.14
C SER A 360 -31.65 -1.69 -14.51
N GLY A 361 -32.09 -2.96 -14.55
CA GLY A 361 -32.15 -3.73 -15.80
C GLY A 361 -30.79 -4.26 -16.27
N ILE A 362 -29.72 -4.18 -15.47
CA ILE A 362 -28.39 -4.73 -15.85
C ILE A 362 -28.43 -6.24 -16.12
N PHE A 363 -29.38 -6.94 -15.49
CA PHE A 363 -29.62 -8.37 -15.68
C PHE A 363 -30.62 -8.69 -16.79
N SER A 364 -31.12 -7.69 -17.53
CA SER A 364 -32.14 -7.86 -18.58
C SER A 364 -31.76 -8.91 -19.63
N ASN A 365 -30.46 -9.06 -19.87
CA ASN A 365 -29.93 -10.04 -20.81
C ASN A 365 -29.74 -11.44 -20.19
N LEU A 366 -29.98 -11.67 -18.91
CA LEU A 366 -29.84 -12.98 -18.27
C LEU A 366 -31.21 -13.59 -17.99
N SER A 367 -31.32 -14.92 -18.10
CA SER A 367 -32.51 -15.64 -17.65
C SER A 367 -32.61 -15.63 -16.12
N GLU A 368 -33.83 -15.71 -15.59
CA GLU A 368 -34.05 -15.78 -14.13
C GLU A 368 -33.32 -16.96 -13.48
N ALA A 369 -33.17 -18.08 -14.20
CA ALA A 369 -32.43 -19.25 -13.73
C ALA A 369 -30.92 -18.98 -13.64
N GLU A 370 -30.31 -18.32 -14.64
CA GLU A 370 -28.91 -17.89 -14.59
C GLU A 370 -28.69 -16.93 -13.41
N VAL A 371 -29.53 -15.90 -13.32
CA VAL A 371 -29.47 -14.90 -12.24
C VAL A 371 -29.58 -15.54 -10.86
N THR A 372 -30.51 -16.48 -10.66
CA THR A 372 -30.72 -17.17 -9.38
C THR A 372 -29.55 -18.07 -9.01
N LYS A 373 -28.95 -18.78 -9.99
CA LYS A 373 -27.77 -19.61 -9.78
C LYS A 373 -26.61 -18.76 -9.24
N HIS A 374 -26.34 -17.61 -9.87
CA HIS A 374 -25.24 -16.73 -9.46
C HIS A 374 -25.47 -16.09 -8.09
N PHE A 375 -26.71 -15.73 -7.71
CA PHE A 375 -26.97 -15.16 -6.37
C PHE A 375 -26.59 -16.07 -5.22
N ALA A 376 -26.77 -17.39 -5.36
CA ALA A 376 -26.34 -18.34 -4.34
C ALA A 376 -24.82 -18.29 -4.12
N ASP A 377 -24.05 -17.94 -5.15
CA ASP A 377 -22.59 -17.84 -5.09
C ASP A 377 -22.10 -16.46 -4.64
N VAL A 378 -22.87 -15.39 -4.90
CA VAL A 378 -22.54 -14.03 -4.41
C VAL A 378 -22.37 -14.01 -2.90
N TYR A 379 -23.26 -14.67 -2.18
CA TYR A 379 -23.26 -14.73 -0.72
C TYR A 379 -22.18 -15.62 -0.10
N LYS A 380 -21.45 -16.38 -0.93
CA LYS A 380 -20.32 -17.22 -0.52
C LYS A 380 -18.97 -16.51 -0.71
N LYS A 381 -18.96 -15.33 -1.35
CA LYS A 381 -17.75 -14.59 -1.70
C LYS A 381 -17.71 -13.26 -0.95
N LYS A 382 -16.49 -12.77 -0.74
CA LYS A 382 -16.23 -11.47 -0.12
C LYS A 382 -16.20 -10.40 -1.19
N HIS A 383 -17.00 -9.35 -0.97
CA HIS A 383 -17.11 -8.16 -1.82
C HIS A 383 -16.80 -6.95 -0.96
N HIS A 384 -15.94 -6.05 -1.42
CA HIS A 384 -15.54 -4.85 -0.69
C HIS A 384 -16.28 -3.60 -1.17
N ILE A 385 -16.70 -3.60 -2.43
CA ILE A 385 -17.51 -2.54 -3.02
C ILE A 385 -18.67 -3.13 -3.82
N PRO A 386 -19.82 -2.42 -3.94
CA PRO A 386 -21.02 -2.97 -4.59
C PRO A 386 -20.78 -3.50 -6.00
N ALA A 387 -19.94 -2.78 -6.75
CA ALA A 387 -19.61 -3.07 -8.14
C ALA A 387 -18.91 -4.44 -8.32
N GLU A 388 -18.21 -4.95 -7.31
CA GLU A 388 -17.53 -6.26 -7.38
C GLU A 388 -18.48 -7.45 -7.45
N ILE A 389 -19.72 -7.29 -6.99
CA ILE A 389 -20.75 -8.33 -7.11
C ILE A 389 -20.97 -8.70 -8.58
N LEU A 390 -20.75 -7.77 -9.51
CA LEU A 390 -20.86 -8.05 -10.94
C LEU A 390 -19.85 -9.10 -11.43
N THR A 391 -18.72 -9.30 -10.73
CA THR A 391 -17.73 -10.35 -11.06
C THR A 391 -18.27 -11.76 -10.92
N ASP A 392 -19.36 -11.93 -10.17
CA ASP A 392 -20.04 -13.22 -10.02
C ASP A 392 -20.95 -13.54 -11.20
N PHE A 393 -21.12 -12.59 -12.14
CA PHE A 393 -21.90 -12.70 -13.36
C PHE A 393 -20.96 -12.55 -14.59
N PRO A 394 -20.19 -13.59 -14.95
CA PRO A 394 -19.23 -13.55 -16.06
C PRO A 394 -19.88 -13.35 -17.45
N GLU A 395 -21.20 -13.35 -17.52
CA GLU A 395 -22.01 -13.01 -18.68
C GLU A 395 -22.29 -11.51 -18.82
N LEU A 396 -21.96 -10.70 -17.81
CA LEU A 396 -22.20 -9.24 -17.79
C LEU A 396 -20.91 -8.43 -17.85
N VAL A 397 -19.84 -8.95 -17.26
CA VAL A 397 -18.57 -8.22 -17.16
C VAL A 397 -17.43 -8.97 -17.84
N ILE A 398 -16.48 -8.19 -18.36
CA ILE A 398 -15.25 -8.68 -18.98
C ILE A 398 -14.08 -8.41 -18.03
N PRO A 399 -13.46 -9.45 -17.45
CA PRO A 399 -12.20 -9.28 -16.74
C PRO A 399 -11.05 -9.13 -17.72
N VAL A 400 -10.26 -8.07 -17.56
CA VAL A 400 -9.06 -7.78 -18.34
C VAL A 400 -7.86 -7.76 -17.41
N ILE A 401 -6.92 -8.67 -17.65
CA ILE A 401 -5.64 -8.70 -16.93
C ILE A 401 -4.79 -7.56 -17.47
N THR A 402 -4.40 -6.63 -16.61
CA THR A 402 -3.64 -5.44 -17.03
C THR A 402 -2.20 -5.75 -17.37
N ASP A 403 -1.63 -6.86 -16.88
CA ASP A 403 -0.29 -7.34 -17.21
C ASP A 403 -0.37 -8.78 -17.78
N PRO A 404 -0.74 -8.93 -19.06
CA PRO A 404 -0.92 -10.25 -19.67
C PRO A 404 0.44 -10.92 -19.94
N LEU A 405 0.52 -12.21 -19.57
CA LEU A 405 1.72 -13.03 -19.79
C LEU A 405 2.10 -13.15 -21.28
N PRO A 406 3.38 -13.37 -21.61
CA PRO A 406 3.83 -13.58 -22.98
C PRO A 406 3.03 -14.68 -23.73
N GLY A 407 2.72 -14.43 -25.00
CA GLY A 407 1.96 -15.36 -25.84
C GLY A 407 0.45 -15.39 -25.57
N LYS A 408 -0.07 -14.58 -24.64
CA LYS A 408 -1.51 -14.30 -24.53
C LYS A 408 -1.97 -13.32 -25.61
N LYS A 409 -3.28 -13.32 -25.89
CA LYS A 409 -3.91 -12.42 -26.88
C LYS A 409 -4.99 -11.57 -26.21
N PRO A 410 -4.57 -10.60 -25.38
CA PRO A 410 -5.48 -9.94 -24.46
C PRO A 410 -6.56 -9.10 -25.16
N TYR A 411 -6.29 -8.48 -26.32
CA TYR A 411 -7.28 -7.69 -27.05
C TYR A 411 -8.25 -8.59 -27.79
N LYS A 412 -7.75 -9.70 -28.33
CA LYS A 412 -8.61 -10.71 -28.94
C LYS A 412 -9.59 -11.27 -27.92
N GLU A 413 -9.08 -11.71 -26.76
CA GLU A 413 -9.91 -12.21 -25.67
C GLU A 413 -10.93 -11.16 -25.19
N PHE A 414 -10.53 -9.88 -25.09
CA PHE A 414 -11.42 -8.79 -24.71
C PHE A 414 -12.56 -8.58 -25.71
N LEU A 415 -12.25 -8.41 -27.01
CA LEU A 415 -13.24 -8.13 -28.06
C LEU A 415 -14.18 -9.33 -28.29
N GLU A 416 -13.67 -10.56 -28.24
CA GLU A 416 -14.49 -11.77 -28.33
C GLU A 416 -15.45 -11.91 -27.14
N ASN A 417 -14.99 -11.57 -25.93
CA ASN A 417 -15.87 -11.53 -24.76
C ASN A 417 -16.90 -10.40 -24.87
N LEU A 418 -16.53 -9.24 -25.41
CA LEU A 418 -17.44 -8.12 -25.62
C LEU A 418 -18.57 -8.48 -26.62
N ASN A 419 -18.25 -9.20 -27.70
CA ASN A 419 -19.25 -9.80 -28.58
C ASN A 419 -20.20 -10.75 -27.82
N ARG A 420 -19.64 -11.62 -26.98
CA ARG A 420 -20.42 -12.59 -26.21
C ARG A 420 -21.40 -11.91 -25.25
N ILE A 421 -20.95 -10.93 -24.47
CA ILE A 421 -21.79 -10.25 -23.47
C ILE A 421 -22.79 -9.27 -24.10
N SER A 422 -22.46 -8.70 -25.26
CA SER A 422 -23.36 -7.80 -25.99
C SER A 422 -24.49 -8.52 -26.73
N LYS A 423 -24.47 -9.87 -26.76
CA LYS A 423 -25.49 -10.71 -27.39
C LYS A 423 -25.82 -10.33 -28.83
N GLY A 424 -24.79 -9.96 -29.60
CA GLY A 424 -24.92 -9.60 -31.02
C GLY A 424 -25.31 -8.15 -31.28
N ILE A 425 -25.37 -7.29 -30.24
CA ILE A 425 -25.38 -5.85 -30.45
C ILE A 425 -24.06 -5.40 -31.06
N LEU A 426 -22.94 -5.90 -30.55
CA LEU A 426 -21.62 -5.70 -31.13
C LEU A 426 -21.21 -6.94 -31.93
N ASN A 427 -20.52 -6.71 -33.05
CA ASN A 427 -20.18 -7.75 -34.03
C ASN A 427 -18.71 -7.68 -34.47
N PHE A 428 -17.79 -7.63 -33.51
CA PHE A 428 -16.36 -7.62 -33.82
C PHE A 428 -15.94 -8.85 -34.63
N SER A 429 -15.25 -8.64 -35.76
CA SER A 429 -14.73 -9.68 -36.64
C SER A 429 -13.28 -9.40 -37.03
N ASN A 430 -12.63 -10.37 -37.70
CA ASN A 430 -11.27 -10.22 -38.24
C ASN A 430 -10.26 -9.66 -37.22
N ILE A 431 -10.31 -10.19 -35.98
CA ILE A 431 -9.49 -9.71 -34.86
C ILE A 431 -8.08 -10.30 -34.94
N GLU A 432 -7.10 -9.43 -35.20
CA GLU A 432 -5.68 -9.73 -35.17
C GLU A 432 -5.05 -9.07 -33.93
N ASP A 433 -4.38 -9.88 -33.12
CA ASP A 433 -3.68 -9.45 -31.91
C ASP A 433 -2.26 -10.04 -31.96
N GLU A 434 -1.32 -9.20 -32.38
CA GLU A 434 0.10 -9.57 -32.54
C GLU A 434 0.89 -9.40 -31.24
N PHE A 435 0.22 -9.49 -30.08
CA PHE A 435 0.89 -9.43 -28.79
C PHE A 435 2.07 -10.43 -28.74
N PRO A 436 3.29 -9.96 -28.41
CA PRO A 436 4.50 -10.72 -28.62
C PRO A 436 4.61 -11.93 -27.67
N ASN A 437 5.33 -12.94 -28.15
CA ASN A 437 5.82 -14.04 -27.33
C ASN A 437 7.29 -13.75 -27.02
N TYR A 438 7.61 -13.39 -25.78
CA TYR A 438 8.97 -13.05 -25.33
C TYR A 438 9.26 -13.67 -23.96
N GLU A 439 10.54 -13.85 -23.63
CA GLU A 439 10.98 -14.34 -22.31
C GLU A 439 10.96 -13.20 -21.29
N LEU A 440 10.67 -13.47 -20.02
CA LEU A 440 10.46 -12.47 -18.95
C LEU A 440 11.58 -11.40 -18.85
N GLU A 441 12.78 -11.72 -19.32
CA GLU A 441 13.95 -10.83 -19.29
C GLU A 441 13.89 -9.69 -20.33
N ALA A 442 12.97 -9.76 -21.31
CA ALA A 442 12.77 -8.73 -22.34
C ALA A 442 11.70 -7.68 -21.98
N TYR A 443 11.10 -7.73 -20.78
CA TYR A 443 10.06 -6.81 -20.28
C TYR A 443 10.44 -5.31 -20.33
N TYR A 444 11.73 -4.99 -20.46
CA TYR A 444 12.26 -3.63 -20.44
C TYR A 444 12.74 -3.11 -21.81
N SER A 445 12.55 -3.88 -22.89
CA SER A 445 12.88 -3.44 -24.24
C SER A 445 11.66 -2.74 -24.89
N PRO A 446 11.80 -1.52 -25.46
CA PRO A 446 10.72 -0.87 -26.19
C PRO A 446 10.31 -1.70 -27.40
N GLY A 447 9.17 -2.38 -27.31
CA GLY A 447 8.55 -3.13 -28.40
C GLY A 447 7.19 -2.56 -28.75
N GLU A 448 6.92 -2.43 -30.05
CA GLU A 448 5.59 -2.13 -30.58
C GLU A 448 4.95 -3.40 -31.12
N PHE A 449 3.63 -3.54 -30.97
CA PHE A 449 2.86 -4.62 -31.59
C PHE A 449 1.56 -4.09 -32.19
N LYS A 450 1.00 -4.83 -33.14
CA LYS A 450 -0.18 -4.42 -33.89
C LYS A 450 -1.44 -5.10 -33.36
N VAL A 451 -2.53 -4.33 -33.31
CA VAL A 451 -3.88 -4.84 -33.05
C VAL A 451 -4.79 -4.33 -34.15
N SER A 452 -5.60 -5.21 -34.75
CA SER A 452 -6.63 -4.80 -35.70
C SER A 452 -7.91 -5.61 -35.54
N PHE A 453 -9.04 -5.01 -35.88
CA PHE A 453 -10.35 -5.64 -35.84
C PHE A 453 -11.32 -4.92 -36.78
N GLU A 454 -12.42 -5.58 -37.12
CA GLU A 454 -13.55 -4.99 -37.81
C GLU A 454 -14.78 -4.96 -36.89
N ILE A 455 -15.61 -3.94 -37.03
CA ILE A 455 -16.95 -3.84 -36.42
C ILE A 455 -17.85 -3.14 -37.42
N ASP A 456 -19.06 -3.67 -37.65
CA ASP A 456 -20.00 -3.16 -38.67
C ASP A 456 -19.35 -2.93 -40.05
N GLU A 457 -18.47 -3.83 -40.48
CA GLU A 457 -17.72 -3.78 -41.75
C GLU A 457 -16.67 -2.64 -41.83
N GLU A 458 -16.46 -1.87 -40.76
CA GLU A 458 -15.38 -0.87 -40.66
C GLU A 458 -14.13 -1.46 -40.00
N ARG A 459 -12.97 -1.31 -40.65
CA ARG A 459 -11.68 -1.80 -40.15
C ARG A 459 -10.97 -0.76 -39.31
N HIS A 460 -10.50 -1.18 -38.15
CA HIS A 460 -9.68 -0.38 -37.23
C HIS A 460 -8.32 -1.04 -36.97
N GLU A 461 -7.27 -0.25 -36.86
CA GLU A 461 -5.89 -0.71 -36.72
C GLU A 461 -5.07 0.20 -35.80
N PHE A 462 -4.28 -0.41 -34.92
CA PHE A 462 -3.53 0.27 -33.87
C PHE A 462 -2.12 -0.30 -33.74
N ILE A 463 -1.17 0.58 -33.45
CA ILE A 463 0.17 0.24 -32.99
C ILE A 463 0.21 0.50 -31.48
N CYS A 464 0.54 -0.54 -30.70
CA CYS A 464 0.53 -0.52 -29.24
C CYS A 464 1.95 -0.65 -28.69
N ASN A 465 2.24 0.02 -27.57
CA ASN A 465 3.56 0.02 -26.92
C ASN A 465 3.55 -0.89 -25.68
N TYR A 466 4.64 -1.63 -25.48
CA TYR A 466 4.88 -2.49 -24.32
C TYR A 466 5.13 -1.75 -23.00
N LEU A 467 5.80 -0.59 -23.06
CA LEU A 467 6.35 0.11 -21.89
C LEU A 467 5.38 1.10 -21.23
N GLU A 468 4.24 1.40 -21.84
CA GLU A 468 3.22 2.33 -21.27
C GLU A 468 2.32 1.67 -20.20
N MET A 469 2.90 0.73 -19.44
CA MET A 469 2.35 0.03 -18.29
C MET A 469 0.99 -0.65 -18.54
N GLY A 470 1.04 -1.82 -19.19
CA GLY A 470 -0.06 -2.79 -19.25
C GLY A 470 -0.99 -2.66 -20.44
N PHE A 471 -2.06 -3.45 -20.46
CA PHE A 471 -3.12 -3.48 -21.48
C PHE A 471 -3.47 -2.06 -21.95
N ASN A 472 -2.98 -1.71 -23.15
CA ASN A 472 -2.97 -0.38 -23.74
C ASN A 472 -4.37 0.21 -23.93
N ASN A 473 -4.56 1.43 -23.44
CA ASN A 473 -5.80 2.18 -23.43
C ASN A 473 -6.38 2.61 -24.81
N PRO A 474 -5.62 2.90 -25.89
CA PRO A 474 -6.14 3.40 -27.16
C PRO A 474 -7.14 2.48 -27.85
N VAL A 475 -6.92 1.16 -27.82
CA VAL A 475 -7.86 0.19 -28.40
C VAL A 475 -9.19 0.24 -27.65
N ILE A 476 -9.17 0.24 -26.32
CA ILE A 476 -10.40 0.36 -25.52
C ILE A 476 -11.05 1.74 -25.68
N TYR A 477 -10.29 2.83 -25.69
CA TYR A 477 -10.85 4.16 -25.92
C TYR A 477 -11.55 4.23 -27.28
N LYS A 478 -10.97 3.64 -28.33
CA LYS A 478 -11.66 3.56 -29.63
C LYS A 478 -12.93 2.73 -29.53
N VAL A 479 -12.90 1.56 -28.88
CA VAL A 479 -14.11 0.74 -28.70
C VAL A 479 -15.20 1.52 -27.97
N ILE A 480 -14.86 2.24 -26.90
CA ILE A 480 -15.79 3.14 -26.18
C ILE A 480 -16.33 4.24 -27.12
N GLU A 481 -15.45 4.85 -27.92
CA GLU A 481 -15.83 5.87 -28.90
C GLU A 481 -16.82 5.33 -29.94
N ILE A 482 -16.53 4.17 -30.54
CA ILE A 482 -17.40 3.49 -31.52
C ILE A 482 -18.76 3.20 -30.91
N ILE A 483 -18.79 2.64 -29.69
CA ILE A 483 -20.03 2.38 -28.96
C ILE A 483 -20.80 3.69 -28.74
N SER A 484 -20.12 4.76 -28.32
CA SER A 484 -20.76 6.05 -28.06
C SER A 484 -21.37 6.70 -29.30
N GLN A 485 -20.75 6.49 -30.48
CA GLN A 485 -21.15 7.09 -31.75
C GLN A 485 -22.24 6.27 -32.46
N ASN A 486 -22.11 4.95 -32.47
CA ASN A 486 -22.95 4.07 -33.29
C ASN A 486 -24.08 3.39 -32.47
N TYR A 487 -23.94 3.33 -31.15
CA TYR A 487 -24.86 2.62 -30.25
C TYR A 487 -25.36 3.56 -29.14
N PRO A 488 -26.24 4.53 -29.46
CA PRO A 488 -26.54 5.67 -28.59
C PRO A 488 -27.17 5.30 -27.25
N ASP A 489 -27.84 4.15 -27.15
CA ASP A 489 -28.49 3.67 -25.92
C ASP A 489 -27.55 2.87 -25.02
N TYR A 490 -26.37 2.50 -25.52
CA TYR A 490 -25.42 1.62 -24.83
C TYR A 490 -24.13 2.35 -24.48
N GLN A 491 -23.42 1.81 -23.50
CA GLN A 491 -22.07 2.23 -23.18
C GLN A 491 -21.25 1.07 -22.62
N LEU A 492 -19.94 1.21 -22.75
CA LEU A 492 -18.95 0.36 -22.12
C LEU A 492 -18.26 1.17 -21.03
N ILE A 493 -18.43 0.76 -19.77
CA ILE A 493 -17.81 1.43 -18.63
C ILE A 493 -16.80 0.52 -17.95
N ARG A 494 -15.78 1.12 -17.35
CA ARG A 494 -14.88 0.42 -16.43
C ARG A 494 -15.54 0.39 -15.06
N VAL A 495 -15.72 -0.80 -14.51
CA VAL A 495 -16.32 -1.04 -13.19
C VAL A 495 -15.23 -0.94 -12.12
N PRO A 496 -15.46 -0.22 -11.01
CA PRO A 496 -14.53 -0.17 -9.89
C PRO A 496 -14.24 -1.58 -9.33
N THR A 497 -12.99 -1.81 -8.91
CA THR A 497 -12.55 -3.08 -8.32
C THR A 497 -11.39 -2.85 -7.37
N SER A 498 -11.34 -3.61 -6.27
CA SER A 498 -10.20 -3.64 -5.33
C SER A 498 -9.01 -4.44 -5.87
N ARG A 499 -9.16 -5.16 -7.00
CA ARG A 499 -8.11 -5.99 -7.58
C ARG A 499 -7.10 -5.15 -8.38
N ILE A 500 -5.87 -5.09 -7.89
CA ILE A 500 -4.78 -4.25 -8.43
C ILE A 500 -4.43 -4.54 -9.91
N TYR A 501 -4.60 -5.78 -10.38
CA TYR A 501 -4.17 -6.21 -11.72
C TYR A 501 -5.31 -6.61 -12.67
N HIS A 502 -6.56 -6.34 -12.30
CA HIS A 502 -7.72 -6.70 -13.12
C HIS A 502 -8.59 -5.47 -13.36
N ASN A 503 -8.77 -5.08 -14.60
CA ASN A 503 -9.86 -4.19 -14.98
C ASN A 503 -11.13 -5.02 -15.21
N LEU A 504 -12.28 -4.46 -14.88
CA LEU A 504 -13.58 -5.02 -15.20
C LEU A 504 -14.31 -4.06 -16.11
N TYR A 505 -14.85 -4.55 -17.21
CA TYR A 505 -15.66 -3.75 -18.13
C TYR A 505 -17.08 -4.28 -18.21
N LEU A 506 -18.05 -3.37 -18.18
CA LEU A 506 -19.48 -3.66 -18.28
C LEU A 506 -20.03 -2.98 -19.53
N PHE A 507 -20.63 -3.76 -20.42
CA PHE A 507 -21.43 -3.26 -21.54
C PHE A 507 -22.91 -3.32 -21.16
N THR A 508 -23.56 -2.16 -21.07
CA THR A 508 -24.97 -2.07 -20.67
C THR A 508 -25.64 -0.81 -21.22
N GLN A 509 -26.95 -0.69 -21.01
CA GLN A 509 -27.71 0.51 -21.35
C GLN A 509 -27.29 1.72 -20.51
N LYS A 510 -27.30 2.91 -21.12
CA LYS A 510 -26.93 4.16 -20.43
C LYS A 510 -27.81 4.45 -19.22
N GLU A 511 -29.11 4.19 -19.35
CA GLU A 511 -30.09 4.39 -18.27
C GLU A 511 -29.75 3.55 -17.02
N SER A 512 -29.34 2.29 -17.20
CA SER A 512 -28.93 1.41 -16.10
C SER A 512 -27.74 1.99 -15.34
N VAL A 513 -26.74 2.53 -16.04
CA VAL A 513 -25.56 3.13 -15.42
C VAL A 513 -25.95 4.40 -14.67
N SER A 514 -26.67 5.33 -15.31
CA SER A 514 -27.08 6.58 -14.67
C SER A 514 -27.91 6.33 -13.41
N TYR A 515 -28.78 5.32 -13.43
CA TYR A 515 -29.52 4.90 -12.25
C TYR A 515 -28.57 4.40 -11.15
N LEU A 516 -27.66 3.46 -11.45
CA LEU A 516 -26.75 2.87 -10.46
C LEU A 516 -25.74 3.89 -9.89
N GLU A 517 -25.27 4.83 -10.69
CA GLU A 517 -24.44 5.97 -10.25
C GLU A 517 -25.22 6.88 -9.29
N SER A 518 -26.51 7.15 -9.57
CA SER A 518 -27.34 8.01 -8.72
C SER A 518 -27.55 7.47 -7.30
N ILE A 519 -27.46 6.15 -7.13
CA ILE A 519 -27.55 5.45 -5.84
C ILE A 519 -26.19 4.95 -5.32
N ARG A 520 -25.09 5.36 -5.96
CA ARG A 520 -23.69 5.06 -5.56
C ARG A 520 -23.36 3.56 -5.50
N LEU A 521 -23.85 2.80 -6.46
CA LEU A 521 -23.53 1.37 -6.62
C LEU A 521 -22.57 1.07 -7.78
N LEU A 522 -22.24 2.08 -8.58
CA LEU A 522 -21.19 2.08 -9.60
C LEU A 522 -20.25 3.27 -9.40
#